data_AF-A0A1W9SLT8-F1
#
_entry.id   AF-A0A1W9SLT8-F1
#
_cell.length_a   1.000
_cell.length_b   1.000
_cell.length_c   1.000
_cell.angle_alpha   90.00
_cell.angle_beta   90.00
_cell.angle_gamma   90.00
#
_symmetry.space_group_name_H-M   'P 1'
#
loop_
_entity.id
_entity.type
_entity.pdbx_description
1 polymer ?
#
loop_
_entity_poly.entity_id
_entity_poly.type
_entity_poly.pdbx_seq_one_letter_code
_entity_poly.pdbx_strand_id
1 'polypeptide(L)'
;MKFKDEHKTFDGDNFFEKIEIPFEKTKEEIWENFSKNLLKKKAQKRKKFFSIFKMSVAAAIIFISGISYILKFQKETIFSKKAEHISHKLPDGSIIELNAETSISYNKIFWFFKREVFLKGEAFFEVKKGEKFKIFSDNGITEILGTSFNIYARDDNYKVFCKTGKVKVLSRKTDIKLIINPNEIALLNDKNKNGKIEKIKSENVLFWKENKFNFNSENIVNVFKILERQYNVNIKLEIPNSSEYIYTAYFKKPNSIENTLNLICKTFNLNFIKIKENQYKIYHK
;
A
#
# COMPACT_ATOMS: atom_id res chain seq x y z
N MET A 1 -4.67 -103.09 24.77
CA MET A 1 -3.57 -104.06 24.52
C MET A 1 -2.34 -103.23 24.15
N LYS A 2 -1.22 -103.39 24.88
CA LYS A 2 -0.06 -102.47 24.90
C LYS A 2 0.67 -102.40 23.55
N PHE A 3 0.94 -101.20 23.04
CA PHE A 3 1.90 -100.97 21.97
C PHE A 3 3.30 -100.83 22.58
N LYS A 4 4.28 -101.51 21.96
CA LYS A 4 5.71 -101.52 22.32
C LYS A 4 6.43 -100.52 21.41
N ASP A 5 7.22 -99.64 22.00
CA ASP A 5 8.14 -98.73 21.32
C ASP A 5 9.39 -99.49 20.82
N GLU A 6 9.73 -99.31 19.55
CA GLU A 6 11.05 -99.63 18.98
C GLU A 6 11.67 -98.35 18.39
N HIS A 7 12.57 -97.71 19.13
CA HIS A 7 13.42 -96.65 18.61
C HIS A 7 14.63 -97.26 17.89
N LYS A 8 14.73 -97.07 16.57
CA LYS A 8 15.99 -97.23 15.82
C LYS A 8 16.72 -95.88 15.80
N THR A 9 17.89 -95.82 16.42
CA THR A 9 18.80 -94.66 16.37
C THR A 9 19.51 -94.62 15.01
N PHE A 10 19.41 -93.49 14.31
CA PHE A 10 20.16 -93.21 13.08
C PHE A 10 21.56 -92.72 13.47
N ASP A 11 22.60 -93.43 13.01
CA ASP A 11 24.00 -93.12 13.30
C ASP A 11 24.54 -92.13 12.25
N GLY A 12 24.58 -90.85 12.61
CA GLY A 12 24.88 -89.71 11.73
C GLY A 12 26.37 -89.44 11.51
N ASP A 13 27.26 -90.16 12.21
CA ASP A 13 28.67 -89.79 12.30
C ASP A 13 29.48 -90.10 11.03
N ASN A 14 28.94 -90.91 10.10
CA ASN A 14 29.62 -91.31 8.86
C ASN A 14 28.98 -90.79 7.56
N PHE A 15 27.98 -89.90 7.64
CA PHE A 15 27.26 -89.44 6.42
C PHE A 15 28.07 -88.43 5.59
N PHE A 16 28.91 -87.61 6.22
CA PHE A 16 29.58 -86.48 5.58
C PHE A 16 31.01 -86.77 5.08
N GLU A 17 31.63 -87.89 5.46
CA GLU A 17 33.01 -88.22 5.05
C GLU A 17 33.14 -88.63 3.57
N LYS A 18 32.04 -88.90 2.86
CA LYS A 18 32.07 -89.38 1.45
C LYS A 18 31.57 -88.40 0.41
N ILE A 19 31.34 -87.14 0.75
CA ILE A 19 30.85 -86.13 -0.20
C ILE A 19 31.99 -85.19 -0.59
N GLU A 20 32.77 -85.58 -1.61
CA GLU A 20 33.63 -84.63 -2.32
C GLU A 20 32.79 -83.87 -3.34
N ILE A 21 32.58 -82.57 -3.11
CA ILE A 21 31.87 -81.68 -4.03
C ILE A 21 32.91 -81.05 -4.96
N PRO A 22 32.95 -81.38 -6.26
CA PRO A 22 33.88 -80.74 -7.18
C PRO A 22 33.42 -79.30 -7.43
N PHE A 23 34.10 -78.32 -6.83
CA PHE A 23 33.91 -76.93 -7.22
C PHE A 23 34.57 -76.70 -8.58
N GLU A 24 33.77 -76.35 -9.59
CA GLU A 24 34.20 -76.15 -10.98
C GLU A 24 35.17 -74.95 -11.14
N LYS A 25 35.27 -74.08 -10.12
CA LYS A 25 36.15 -72.91 -10.09
C LYS A 25 36.87 -72.82 -8.76
N THR A 26 38.14 -72.41 -8.83
CA THR A 26 38.97 -72.22 -7.65
C THR A 26 38.47 -71.04 -6.82
N LYS A 27 38.74 -71.08 -5.51
CA LYS A 27 38.37 -70.00 -4.58
C LYS A 27 38.96 -68.66 -5.02
N GLU A 28 40.15 -68.70 -5.61
CA GLU A 28 40.90 -67.58 -6.13
C GLU A 28 40.17 -66.94 -7.32
N GLU A 29 39.66 -67.73 -8.26
CA GLU A 29 38.85 -67.23 -9.39
C GLU A 29 37.55 -66.56 -8.94
N ILE A 30 36.87 -67.15 -7.96
CA ILE A 30 35.65 -66.60 -7.38
C ILE A 30 35.97 -65.26 -6.70
N TRP A 31 37.08 -65.20 -5.96
CA TRP A 31 37.49 -64.00 -5.25
C TRP A 31 37.97 -62.89 -6.19
N GLU A 32 38.64 -63.24 -7.30
CA GLU A 32 39.09 -62.28 -8.31
C GLU A 32 37.90 -61.69 -9.08
N ASN A 33 36.91 -62.50 -9.45
CA ASN A 33 35.67 -62.00 -10.07
C ASN A 33 34.85 -61.15 -9.11
N PHE A 34 34.76 -61.54 -7.84
CA PHE A 34 34.04 -60.77 -6.83
C PHE A 34 34.72 -59.42 -6.57
N SER A 35 36.05 -59.40 -6.43
CA SER A 35 36.82 -58.16 -6.23
C SER A 35 36.80 -57.24 -7.44
N LYS A 36 36.94 -57.76 -8.67
CA LYS A 36 36.78 -56.96 -9.91
C LYS A 36 35.40 -56.30 -9.97
N ASN A 37 34.34 -57.03 -9.60
CA ASN A 37 32.97 -56.48 -9.57
C ASN A 37 32.74 -55.46 -8.45
N LEU A 38 33.37 -55.63 -7.28
CA LEU A 38 33.33 -54.66 -6.18
C LEU A 38 34.05 -53.35 -6.54
N LEU A 39 35.20 -53.44 -7.23
CA LEU A 39 35.96 -52.27 -7.68
C LEU A 39 35.24 -51.52 -8.81
N LYS A 40 34.59 -52.24 -9.75
CA LYS A 40 33.78 -51.62 -10.82
C LYS A 40 32.57 -50.86 -10.27
N LYS A 41 31.92 -51.35 -9.21
CA LYS A 41 30.74 -50.69 -8.62
C LYS A 41 31.04 -49.39 -7.87
N LYS A 42 32.27 -49.17 -7.39
CA LYS A 42 32.64 -47.94 -6.65
C LYS A 42 32.86 -46.70 -7.54
N ALA A 43 32.89 -46.84 -8.85
CA ALA A 43 33.05 -45.72 -9.78
C ALA A 43 31.70 -45.20 -10.33
N GLN A 44 30.63 -45.16 -9.52
CA GLN A 44 29.46 -44.36 -9.88
C GLN A 44 29.82 -42.88 -9.77
N LYS A 45 30.04 -42.24 -10.92
CA LYS A 45 30.32 -40.80 -11.05
C LYS A 45 29.23 -40.00 -10.32
N ARG A 46 29.51 -39.53 -9.11
CA ARG A 46 28.83 -38.39 -8.47
C ARG A 46 29.07 -37.14 -9.32
N LYS A 47 28.47 -37.03 -10.49
CA LYS A 47 28.61 -35.86 -11.36
C LYS A 47 27.23 -35.35 -11.78
N LYS A 48 27.04 -34.04 -11.55
CA LYS A 48 25.97 -33.12 -12.01
C LYS A 48 24.71 -32.89 -11.16
N PHE A 49 24.34 -33.72 -10.16
CA PHE A 49 23.11 -33.43 -9.37
C PHE A 49 23.23 -32.17 -8.51
N PHE A 50 24.38 -31.95 -7.85
CA PHE A 50 24.64 -30.73 -7.06
C PHE A 50 24.70 -29.45 -7.91
N SER A 51 25.07 -29.55 -9.20
CA SER A 51 25.10 -28.40 -10.12
C SER A 51 23.70 -28.02 -10.58
N ILE A 52 22.85 -29.01 -10.88
CA ILE A 52 21.44 -28.79 -11.24
C ILE A 52 20.68 -28.22 -10.05
N PHE A 53 20.94 -28.70 -8.83
CA PHE A 53 20.33 -28.16 -7.62
C PHE A 53 20.73 -26.70 -7.35
N LYS A 54 22.00 -26.33 -7.55
CA LYS A 54 22.44 -24.93 -7.45
C LYS A 54 21.80 -24.05 -8.52
N MET A 55 21.68 -24.54 -9.76
CA MET A 55 20.99 -23.84 -10.83
C MET A 55 19.48 -23.71 -10.59
N SER A 56 18.82 -24.72 -10.02
CA SER A 56 17.40 -24.65 -9.69
C SER A 56 17.12 -23.66 -8.55
N VAL A 57 18.00 -23.60 -7.55
CA VAL A 57 17.93 -22.58 -6.49
C VAL A 57 18.12 -21.17 -7.08
N ALA A 58 19.12 -20.97 -7.93
CA ALA A 58 19.34 -19.69 -8.60
C ALA A 58 18.15 -19.27 -9.49
N ALA A 59 17.59 -20.21 -10.26
CA ALA A 59 16.41 -19.97 -11.09
C ALA A 59 15.17 -19.63 -10.24
N ALA A 60 14.95 -20.31 -9.12
CA ALA A 60 13.86 -20.00 -8.18
C ALA A 60 14.01 -18.60 -7.59
N ILE A 61 15.23 -18.18 -7.21
CA ILE A 61 15.48 -16.82 -6.70
C ILE A 61 15.19 -15.77 -7.79
N ILE A 62 15.62 -15.99 -9.03
CA ILE A 62 15.34 -15.07 -10.15
C ILE A 62 13.84 -15.02 -10.42
N PHE A 63 13.15 -16.16 -10.41
CA PHE A 63 11.72 -16.23 -10.63
C PHE A 63 10.92 -15.53 -9.52
N ILE A 64 11.26 -15.77 -8.25
CA ILE A 64 10.64 -15.10 -7.10
C ILE A 64 10.95 -13.60 -7.13
N SER A 65 12.17 -13.21 -7.47
CA SER A 65 12.56 -11.79 -7.59
C SER A 65 11.83 -11.11 -8.74
N GLY A 66 11.72 -11.77 -9.89
CA GLY A 66 10.98 -11.30 -11.05
C GLY A 66 9.49 -11.15 -10.76
N ILE A 67 8.87 -12.14 -10.13
CA ILE A 67 7.48 -12.05 -9.64
C ILE A 67 7.35 -10.91 -8.65
N SER A 68 8.22 -10.82 -7.63
CA SER A 68 8.16 -9.75 -6.64
C SER A 68 8.31 -8.37 -7.27
N TYR A 69 9.15 -8.24 -8.29
CA TYR A 69 9.34 -7.01 -9.06
C TYR A 69 8.08 -6.65 -9.87
N ILE A 70 7.53 -7.59 -10.64
CA ILE A 70 6.28 -7.41 -11.41
C ILE A 70 5.13 -7.00 -10.48
N LEU A 71 5.01 -7.68 -9.34
CA LEU A 71 4.01 -7.44 -8.32
C LEU A 71 4.14 -6.06 -7.67
N LYS A 72 5.37 -5.54 -7.49
CA LYS A 72 5.60 -4.16 -7.02
C LYS A 72 5.29 -3.09 -8.07
N PHE A 73 5.44 -3.39 -9.36
CA PHE A 73 5.29 -2.43 -10.44
C PHE A 73 3.85 -2.24 -10.95
N GLN A 74 2.90 -3.07 -10.53
CA GLN A 74 1.48 -2.93 -10.90
C GLN A 74 0.71 -1.96 -9.98
N LYS A 75 1.17 -0.70 -9.90
CA LYS A 75 0.42 0.36 -9.24
C LYS A 75 -0.49 1.07 -10.23
N GLU A 76 -1.78 1.09 -9.94
CA GLU A 76 -2.74 1.94 -10.63
C GLU A 76 -2.74 3.31 -9.96
N THR A 77 -2.63 4.39 -10.74
CA THR A 77 -2.64 5.77 -10.25
C THR A 77 -3.75 6.54 -10.93
N ILE A 78 -4.62 7.15 -10.14
CA ILE A 78 -5.68 8.03 -10.61
C ILE A 78 -5.32 9.44 -10.18
N PHE A 79 -5.36 10.38 -11.11
CA PHE A 79 -5.00 11.77 -10.87
C PHE A 79 -6.09 12.70 -11.40
N SER A 80 -6.57 13.56 -10.51
CA SER A 80 -7.46 14.67 -10.84
C SER A 80 -6.63 15.93 -11.10
N LYS A 81 -6.82 16.54 -12.27
CA LYS A 81 -6.15 17.78 -12.66
C LYS A 81 -6.70 18.97 -11.85
N LYS A 82 -6.11 20.15 -12.04
CA LYS A 82 -6.70 21.39 -11.53
C LYS A 82 -8.06 21.63 -12.20
N ALA A 83 -8.97 22.23 -11.45
CA ALA A 83 -10.37 22.50 -11.80
C ALA A 83 -11.24 21.26 -12.11
N GLU A 84 -10.73 20.05 -11.87
CA GLU A 84 -11.42 18.79 -12.10
C GLU A 84 -11.75 18.11 -10.77
N HIS A 85 -12.88 17.40 -10.66
CA HIS A 85 -13.15 16.43 -9.60
C HIS A 85 -13.41 15.07 -10.25
N ILE A 86 -12.91 13.99 -9.66
CA ILE A 86 -13.05 12.64 -10.21
C ILE A 86 -13.72 11.73 -9.18
N SER A 87 -14.73 10.97 -9.58
CA SER A 87 -15.24 9.85 -8.80
C SER A 87 -14.68 8.54 -9.34
N HIS A 88 -14.08 7.73 -8.48
CA HIS A 88 -13.42 6.48 -8.82
C HIS A 88 -13.90 5.35 -7.92
N LYS A 89 -14.14 4.17 -8.52
CA LYS A 89 -14.55 2.97 -7.80
C LYS A 89 -13.36 2.04 -7.64
N LEU A 90 -13.05 1.69 -6.39
CA LEU A 90 -12.01 0.73 -6.04
C LEU A 90 -12.44 -0.72 -6.32
N PRO A 91 -11.49 -1.69 -6.35
CA PRO A 91 -11.82 -3.08 -6.65
C PRO A 91 -12.78 -3.75 -5.65
N ASP A 92 -12.85 -3.30 -4.38
CA ASP A 92 -13.85 -3.78 -3.40
C ASP A 92 -15.22 -3.09 -3.55
N GLY A 93 -15.34 -2.16 -4.49
CA GLY A 93 -16.53 -1.34 -4.70
C GLY A 93 -16.67 -0.16 -3.75
N SER A 94 -15.66 0.16 -2.96
CA SER A 94 -15.57 1.45 -2.26
C SER A 94 -15.46 2.60 -3.27
N ILE A 95 -15.99 3.77 -2.91
CA ILE A 95 -16.00 4.95 -3.78
C ILE A 95 -15.03 5.99 -3.22
N ILE A 96 -14.25 6.61 -4.10
CA ILE A 96 -13.36 7.72 -3.79
C ILE A 96 -13.74 8.89 -4.69
N GLU A 97 -13.98 10.04 -4.08
CA GLU A 97 -14.10 11.31 -4.80
C GLU A 97 -12.85 12.14 -4.55
N LEU A 98 -12.15 12.48 -5.62
CA LEU A 98 -10.91 13.25 -5.65
C LEU A 98 -11.25 14.71 -5.88
N ASN A 99 -10.78 15.58 -4.99
CA ASN A 99 -10.80 17.02 -5.22
C ASN A 99 -9.71 17.40 -6.24
N ALA A 100 -9.74 18.63 -6.75
CA ALA A 100 -8.80 19.13 -7.75
C ALA A 100 -7.34 18.97 -7.30
N GLU A 101 -6.48 18.61 -8.25
CA GLU A 101 -5.04 18.38 -8.02
C GLU A 101 -4.79 17.31 -6.95
N THR A 102 -5.42 16.15 -7.08
CA THR A 102 -5.30 15.01 -6.14
C THR A 102 -4.90 13.75 -6.87
N SER A 103 -3.96 13.00 -6.31
CA SER A 103 -3.59 11.66 -6.80
C SER A 103 -3.85 10.60 -5.74
N ILE A 104 -4.41 9.47 -6.17
CA ILE A 104 -4.38 8.22 -5.42
C ILE A 104 -3.60 7.17 -6.19
N SER A 105 -2.92 6.27 -5.48
CA SER A 105 -2.32 5.08 -6.08
C SER A 105 -2.56 3.85 -5.21
N TYR A 106 -2.80 2.71 -5.85
CA TYR A 106 -3.04 1.43 -5.17
C TYR A 106 -2.60 0.25 -6.05
N ASN A 107 -2.43 -0.91 -5.44
CA ASN A 107 -2.07 -2.13 -6.16
C ASN A 107 -3.33 -2.96 -6.43
N LYS A 108 -3.73 -3.06 -7.71
CA LYS A 108 -4.95 -3.77 -8.10
C LYS A 108 -4.86 -5.28 -7.88
N ILE A 109 -3.68 -5.88 -8.10
CA ILE A 109 -3.45 -7.32 -7.93
C ILE A 109 -3.49 -7.70 -6.44
N PHE A 110 -2.84 -6.90 -5.59
CA PHE A 110 -2.77 -7.16 -4.15
C PHE A 110 -4.00 -6.74 -3.36
N TRP A 111 -4.96 -6.09 -4.01
CA TRP A 111 -6.12 -5.51 -3.35
C TRP A 111 -6.87 -6.53 -2.47
N PHE A 112 -6.99 -7.78 -2.95
CA PHE A 112 -7.65 -8.87 -2.23
C PHE A 112 -6.93 -9.24 -0.92
N PHE A 113 -5.62 -9.03 -0.83
CA PHE A 113 -4.83 -9.33 0.37
C PHE A 113 -4.62 -8.09 1.26
N LYS A 114 -4.53 -6.91 0.65
CA LYS A 114 -4.21 -5.65 1.32
C LYS A 114 -4.92 -4.48 0.64
N ARG A 115 -5.93 -3.92 1.33
CA ARG A 115 -6.64 -2.70 0.92
C ARG A 115 -5.84 -1.48 1.33
N GLU A 116 -4.87 -1.12 0.51
CA GLU A 116 -3.95 -0.01 0.75
C GLU A 116 -3.99 1.00 -0.40
N VAL A 117 -4.17 2.27 -0.04
CA VAL A 117 -4.14 3.41 -0.97
C VAL A 117 -3.10 4.41 -0.49
N PHE A 118 -2.34 5.00 -1.40
CA PHE A 118 -1.50 6.15 -1.13
C PHE A 118 -2.15 7.41 -1.73
N LEU A 119 -2.40 8.42 -0.89
CA LEU A 119 -3.09 9.66 -1.23
C LEU A 119 -2.14 10.86 -1.12
N LYS A 120 -2.17 11.70 -2.15
CA LYS A 120 -1.66 13.08 -2.11
C LYS A 120 -2.76 14.02 -2.59
N GLY A 121 -3.14 14.97 -1.75
CA GLY A 121 -4.20 15.92 -2.05
C GLY A 121 -5.39 15.79 -1.12
N GLU A 122 -6.60 15.98 -1.64
CA GLU A 122 -7.82 15.90 -0.85
C GLU A 122 -8.82 14.96 -1.49
N ALA A 123 -9.35 14.02 -0.70
CA ALA A 123 -10.32 13.06 -1.17
C ALA A 123 -11.33 12.67 -0.09
N PHE A 124 -12.55 12.43 -0.54
CA PHE A 124 -13.60 11.82 0.25
C PHE A 124 -13.72 10.34 -0.08
N PHE A 125 -13.85 9.51 0.94
CA PHE A 125 -13.91 8.06 0.83
C PHE A 125 -15.24 7.57 1.39
N GLU A 126 -15.91 6.69 0.66
CA GLU A 126 -16.99 5.85 1.14
C GLU A 126 -16.55 4.39 1.07
N VAL A 127 -16.03 3.88 2.19
CA VAL A 127 -15.44 2.55 2.23
C VAL A 127 -16.44 1.51 2.69
N LYS A 128 -16.55 0.42 1.92
CA LYS A 128 -17.36 -0.72 2.32
C LYS A 128 -16.85 -1.36 3.60
N LYS A 129 -17.80 -1.72 4.47
CA LYS A 129 -17.53 -2.53 5.67
C LYS A 129 -16.83 -3.82 5.30
N GLY A 130 -15.84 -4.20 6.08
CA GLY A 130 -15.07 -5.42 5.89
C GLY A 130 -13.77 -5.38 6.70
N GLU A 131 -12.69 -5.81 6.07
CA GLU A 131 -11.38 -5.92 6.70
C GLU A 131 -10.70 -4.56 6.95
N LYS A 132 -9.42 -4.57 7.29
CA LYS A 132 -8.66 -3.33 7.45
C LYS A 132 -8.44 -2.65 6.10
N PHE A 133 -8.68 -1.34 6.05
CA PHE A 133 -8.32 -0.48 4.94
C PHE A 133 -7.36 0.59 5.46
N LYS A 134 -6.26 0.82 4.74
CA LYS A 134 -5.25 1.83 5.11
C LYS A 134 -5.03 2.84 4.01
N ILE A 135 -5.05 4.12 4.39
CA ILE A 135 -4.70 5.23 3.52
C ILE A 135 -3.39 5.81 4.04
N PHE A 136 -2.36 5.72 3.20
CA PHE A 136 -1.06 6.32 3.45
C PHE A 136 -1.00 7.69 2.80
N SER A 137 -0.30 8.61 3.45
CA SER A 137 0.15 9.86 2.86
C SER A 137 1.54 10.20 3.37
N ASP A 138 2.08 11.34 2.97
CA ASP A 138 3.41 11.78 3.40
C ASP A 138 3.44 12.07 4.91
N ASN A 139 2.36 12.63 5.46
CA ASN A 139 2.31 13.13 6.84
C ASN A 139 1.59 12.17 7.82
N GLY A 140 0.67 11.33 7.32
CA GLY A 140 -0.17 10.50 8.18
C GLY A 140 -0.65 9.20 7.54
N ILE A 141 -1.16 8.31 8.39
CA ILE A 141 -1.80 7.05 8.02
C ILE A 141 -3.19 7.03 8.65
N THR A 142 -4.19 6.71 7.83
CA THR A 142 -5.58 6.54 8.28
C THR A 142 -5.97 5.07 8.16
N GLU A 143 -6.42 4.46 9.25
CA GLU A 143 -6.86 3.06 9.33
C GLU A 143 -8.36 2.98 9.67
N ILE A 144 -9.10 2.19 8.89
CA ILE A 144 -10.56 2.04 9.03
C ILE A 144 -11.02 0.60 8.73
N LEU A 145 -12.28 0.29 9.07
CA LEU A 145 -12.94 -0.99 8.76
C LEU A 145 -14.17 -0.85 7.84
N GLY A 146 -14.72 0.36 7.70
CA GLY A 146 -15.96 0.61 6.96
C GLY A 146 -16.61 1.91 7.39
N THR A 147 -16.22 3.00 6.74
CA THR A 147 -16.47 4.37 7.17
C THR A 147 -16.56 5.29 5.98
N SER A 148 -17.28 6.40 6.15
CA SER A 148 -17.16 7.56 5.25
C SER A 148 -16.39 8.69 5.94
N PHE A 149 -15.42 9.26 5.23
CA PHE A 149 -14.50 10.26 5.79
C PHE A 149 -13.82 11.08 4.68
N ASN A 150 -13.34 12.27 5.02
CA ASN A 150 -12.52 13.11 4.16
C ASN A 150 -11.08 13.13 4.67
N ILE A 151 -10.10 13.04 3.78
CA ILE A 151 -8.69 13.28 4.09
C ILE A 151 -8.21 14.47 3.27
N TYR A 152 -7.65 15.47 3.95
CA TYR A 152 -6.85 16.53 3.37
C TYR A 152 -5.39 16.28 3.72
N ALA A 153 -4.56 16.02 2.72
CA ALA A 153 -3.14 15.73 2.86
C ALA A 153 -2.34 16.56 1.84
N ARG A 154 -2.07 17.81 2.21
CA ARG A 154 -1.32 18.78 1.40
C ARG A 154 -0.34 19.56 2.27
N ASP A 155 0.81 19.87 1.70
CA ASP A 155 1.91 20.53 2.40
C ASP A 155 2.23 19.76 3.71
N ASP A 156 2.37 20.46 4.84
CA ASP A 156 2.61 19.84 6.16
C ASP A 156 1.31 19.53 6.94
N ASN A 157 0.16 19.66 6.29
CA ASN A 157 -1.14 19.48 6.93
C ASN A 157 -1.72 18.11 6.60
N TYR A 158 -2.19 17.41 7.64
CA TYR A 158 -2.96 16.18 7.49
C TYR A 158 -4.22 16.29 8.35
N LYS A 159 -5.38 16.46 7.70
CA LYS A 159 -6.67 16.60 8.36
C LYS A 159 -7.56 15.44 7.96
N VAL A 160 -8.20 14.80 8.93
CA VAL A 160 -9.10 13.67 8.68
C VAL A 160 -10.43 13.94 9.37
N PHE A 161 -11.49 14.06 8.59
CA PHE A 161 -12.85 14.25 9.10
C PHE A 161 -13.66 12.97 8.98
N CYS A 162 -14.25 12.50 10.08
CA CYS A 162 -15.09 11.31 10.07
C CYS A 162 -16.56 11.68 9.88
N LYS A 163 -17.17 11.21 8.78
CA LYS A 163 -18.61 11.36 8.51
C LYS A 163 -19.41 10.21 9.12
N THR A 164 -18.94 8.97 9.01
CA THR A 164 -19.58 7.79 9.62
C THR A 164 -18.55 6.78 10.13
N GLY A 165 -18.98 5.99 11.12
CA GLY A 165 -18.18 4.92 11.72
C GLY A 165 -17.06 5.44 12.62
N LYS A 166 -15.85 4.86 12.54
CA LYS A 166 -14.73 5.18 13.42
C LYS A 166 -13.42 5.16 12.65
N VAL A 167 -12.63 6.21 12.80
CA VAL A 167 -11.38 6.38 12.04
C VAL A 167 -10.20 6.49 12.99
N LYS A 168 -9.15 5.71 12.72
CA LYS A 168 -7.89 5.80 13.45
C LYS A 168 -6.88 6.55 12.60
N VAL A 169 -6.25 7.57 13.16
CA VAL A 169 -5.31 8.46 12.51
C VAL A 169 -3.97 8.37 13.22
N LEU A 170 -2.91 8.17 12.45
CA LEU A 170 -1.54 7.99 12.94
C LEU A 170 -0.64 9.03 12.26
N SER A 171 0.20 9.70 13.04
CA SER A 171 1.28 10.51 12.44
C SER A 171 2.38 9.59 11.90
N ARG A 172 3.03 9.98 10.80
CA ARG A 172 4.24 9.29 10.31
C ARG A 172 5.53 9.77 10.96
N LYS A 173 5.52 10.95 11.57
CA LYS A 173 6.71 11.62 12.14
C LYS A 173 6.76 11.58 13.65
N THR A 174 5.65 11.27 14.31
CA THR A 174 5.52 11.24 15.78
C THR A 174 4.73 10.01 16.22
N ASP A 175 4.75 9.71 17.52
CA ASP A 175 3.96 8.61 18.10
C ASP A 175 2.48 8.95 18.30
N ILE A 176 2.00 10.08 17.74
CA ILE A 176 0.61 10.52 17.88
C ILE A 176 -0.33 9.52 17.20
N LYS A 177 -1.34 9.08 17.98
CA LYS A 177 -2.43 8.21 17.53
C LYS A 177 -3.74 8.79 18.02
N LEU A 178 -4.63 9.08 17.09
CA LEU A 178 -5.94 9.67 17.37
C LEU A 178 -7.03 8.72 16.87
N ILE A 179 -8.12 8.59 17.63
CA ILE A 179 -9.32 7.86 17.20
C ILE A 179 -10.45 8.88 17.18
N ILE A 180 -11.10 9.02 16.03
CA ILE A 180 -12.17 9.98 15.83
C ILE A 180 -13.48 9.26 15.48
N ASN A 181 -14.58 9.81 15.98
CA ASN A 181 -15.96 9.37 15.78
C ASN A 181 -16.67 10.31 14.78
N PRO A 182 -17.93 10.03 14.40
CA PRO A 182 -18.65 10.87 13.46
C PRO A 182 -18.75 12.32 13.94
N ASN A 183 -18.56 13.26 13.02
CA ASN A 183 -18.51 14.71 13.25
C ASN A 183 -17.27 15.21 14.04
N GLU A 184 -16.22 14.38 14.10
CA GLU A 184 -14.92 14.79 14.64
C GLU A 184 -13.89 14.91 13.50
N ILE A 185 -12.95 15.83 13.69
CA ILE A 185 -11.80 16.03 12.81
C ILE A 185 -10.51 15.84 13.60
N ALA A 186 -9.61 15.01 13.07
CA ALA A 186 -8.23 14.94 13.52
C ALA A 186 -7.39 15.92 12.70
N LEU A 187 -6.58 16.73 13.38
CA LEU A 187 -5.64 17.66 12.80
C LEU A 187 -4.25 17.24 13.21
N LEU A 188 -3.40 16.87 12.25
CA LEU A 188 -1.97 16.69 12.45
C LEU A 188 -1.24 17.80 11.69
N ASN A 189 -0.33 18.49 12.38
CA ASN A 189 0.57 19.44 11.76
C ASN A 189 2.01 19.03 12.06
N ASP A 190 2.72 18.69 11.00
CA ASP A 190 4.07 18.13 11.11
C ASP A 190 5.11 19.18 11.52
N LYS A 191 4.90 20.47 11.21
CA LYS A 191 5.82 21.55 11.62
C LYS A 191 5.85 21.69 13.13
N ASN A 192 4.68 21.65 13.75
CA ASN A 192 4.51 21.86 15.19
C ASN A 192 4.54 20.55 15.99
N LYS A 193 4.73 19.41 15.30
CA LYS A 193 4.70 18.05 15.86
C LYS A 193 3.50 17.83 16.79
N ASN A 194 2.35 18.37 16.43
CA ASN A 194 1.16 18.36 17.26
C ASN A 194 0.01 17.60 16.60
N GLY A 195 -0.91 17.14 17.44
CA GLY A 195 -2.12 16.45 17.03
C GLY A 195 -3.28 16.91 17.90
N LYS A 196 -4.40 17.24 17.28
CA LYS A 196 -5.61 17.68 17.97
C LYS A 196 -6.85 17.01 17.39
N ILE A 197 -7.84 16.77 18.24
CA ILE A 197 -9.19 16.37 17.83
C ILE A 197 -10.12 17.54 18.11
N GLU A 198 -10.97 17.86 17.15
CA GLU A 198 -12.01 18.89 17.28
C GLU A 198 -13.36 18.34 16.83
N LYS A 199 -14.44 18.85 17.42
CA LYS A 199 -15.80 18.60 16.92
C LYS A 199 -16.12 19.63 15.85
N ILE A 200 -16.60 19.17 14.70
CA ILE A 200 -16.97 20.04 13.58
C ILE A 200 -18.22 19.53 12.88
N LYS A 201 -19.08 20.44 12.41
CA LYS A 201 -20.23 20.07 11.59
C LYS A 201 -19.77 19.57 10.22
N SER A 202 -20.38 18.49 9.73
CA SER A 202 -19.96 17.83 8.49
C SER A 202 -20.03 18.72 7.24
N GLU A 203 -20.97 19.66 7.21
CA GLU A 203 -21.12 20.62 6.11
C GLU A 203 -19.80 21.37 5.87
N ASN A 204 -19.10 21.73 6.95
CA ASN A 204 -17.91 22.59 6.89
C ASN A 204 -16.73 21.98 6.13
N VAL A 205 -16.63 20.64 6.07
CA VAL A 205 -15.49 19.94 5.48
C VAL A 205 -15.78 19.48 4.05
N LEU A 206 -17.04 19.15 3.74
CA LEU A 206 -17.42 18.52 2.48
C LEU A 206 -17.89 19.51 1.41
N PHE A 207 -17.86 20.82 1.68
CA PHE A 207 -18.34 21.86 0.77
C PHE A 207 -17.72 21.85 -0.63
N TRP A 208 -16.48 21.38 -0.76
CA TRP A 208 -15.84 21.28 -2.08
C TRP A 208 -16.60 20.33 -3.02
N LYS A 209 -17.24 19.28 -2.48
CA LYS A 209 -18.10 18.35 -3.25
C LYS A 209 -19.34 19.03 -3.83
N GLU A 210 -19.78 20.12 -3.22
CA GLU A 210 -20.94 20.90 -3.64
C GLU A 210 -20.56 22.15 -4.44
N ASN A 211 -19.31 22.25 -4.91
CA ASN A 211 -18.76 23.46 -5.53
C ASN A 211 -18.98 24.71 -4.66
N LYS A 212 -18.70 24.60 -3.37
CA LYS A 212 -18.75 25.70 -2.40
C LYS A 212 -17.38 25.92 -1.79
N PHE A 213 -17.09 27.18 -1.48
CA PHE A 213 -15.95 27.58 -0.67
C PHE A 213 -16.39 27.83 0.76
N ASN A 214 -15.58 27.35 1.70
CA ASN A 214 -15.71 27.63 3.12
C ASN A 214 -14.33 27.88 3.70
N PHE A 215 -14.04 29.14 3.94
CA PHE A 215 -12.84 29.60 4.60
C PHE A 215 -13.23 30.00 6.02
N ASN A 216 -12.60 29.37 7.01
CA ASN A 216 -12.82 29.68 8.41
C ASN A 216 -11.49 30.05 9.04
N SER A 217 -11.30 31.35 9.28
CA SER A 217 -10.04 31.89 9.79
C SER A 217 -8.82 31.39 9.01
N GLU A 218 -8.93 31.33 7.68
CA GLU A 218 -7.91 30.75 6.80
C GLU A 218 -6.95 31.84 6.33
N ASN A 219 -5.65 31.52 6.27
CA ASN A 219 -4.66 32.44 5.77
C ASN A 219 -4.87 32.74 4.28
N ILE A 220 -4.74 34.00 3.86
CA ILE A 220 -5.00 34.39 2.47
C ILE A 220 -4.11 33.65 1.45
N VAL A 221 -2.88 33.28 1.84
CA VAL A 221 -1.99 32.49 0.99
C VAL A 221 -2.61 31.13 0.68
N ASN A 222 -3.21 30.48 1.69
CA ASN A 222 -3.90 29.21 1.52
C ASN A 222 -5.21 29.36 0.74
N VAL A 223 -5.94 30.47 0.96
CA VAL A 223 -7.13 30.81 0.16
C VAL A 223 -6.76 30.86 -1.32
N PHE A 224 -5.73 31.62 -1.70
CA PHE A 224 -5.33 31.72 -3.10
C PHE A 224 -4.80 30.41 -3.67
N LYS A 225 -4.03 29.61 -2.91
CA LYS A 225 -3.66 28.24 -3.30
C LYS A 225 -4.88 27.36 -3.59
N ILE A 226 -5.95 27.48 -2.80
CA ILE A 226 -7.21 26.78 -3.03
C ILE A 226 -7.84 27.24 -4.35
N LEU A 227 -7.86 28.55 -4.63
CA LEU A 227 -8.37 29.07 -5.90
C LEU A 227 -7.56 28.60 -7.10
N GLU A 228 -6.22 28.61 -7.01
CA GLU A 228 -5.33 28.11 -8.07
C GLU A 228 -5.69 26.68 -8.48
N ARG A 229 -5.98 25.81 -7.49
CA ARG A 229 -6.44 24.45 -7.74
C ARG A 229 -7.83 24.40 -8.34
N GLN A 230 -8.77 25.16 -7.80
CA GLN A 230 -10.18 25.07 -8.20
C GLN A 230 -10.47 25.72 -9.56
N TYR A 231 -9.67 26.68 -10.00
CA TYR A 231 -9.85 27.40 -11.26
C TYR A 231 -8.78 27.11 -12.31
N ASN A 232 -7.77 26.29 -11.99
CA ASN A 232 -6.62 26.06 -12.86
C ASN A 232 -5.90 27.36 -13.25
N VAL A 233 -5.59 28.18 -12.25
CA VAL A 233 -4.87 29.45 -12.41
C VAL A 233 -3.60 29.46 -11.58
N ASN A 234 -2.75 30.45 -11.83
CA ASN A 234 -1.61 30.81 -11.00
C ASN A 234 -1.81 32.23 -10.46
N ILE A 235 -1.59 32.42 -9.17
CA ILE A 235 -1.83 33.69 -8.48
C ILE A 235 -0.52 34.11 -7.79
N LYS A 236 0.07 35.19 -8.29
CA LYS A 236 1.23 35.82 -7.67
C LYS A 236 0.78 36.85 -6.63
N LEU A 237 1.21 36.67 -5.40
CA LEU A 237 0.95 37.60 -4.30
C LEU A 237 2.12 38.60 -4.21
N GLU A 238 1.82 39.87 -4.46
CA GLU A 238 2.74 41.01 -4.23
C GLU A 238 2.15 41.93 -3.18
N ILE A 239 1.90 41.36 -2.00
CA ILE A 239 1.42 42.05 -0.81
C ILE A 239 2.40 41.77 0.33
N PRO A 240 2.95 42.82 0.99
CA PRO A 240 3.75 42.63 2.20
C PRO A 240 2.92 41.92 3.27
N ASN A 241 3.59 41.16 4.14
CA ASN A 241 2.95 40.49 5.28
C ASN A 241 1.69 39.69 4.90
N SER A 242 1.70 39.01 3.74
CA SER A 242 0.55 38.20 3.27
C SER A 242 0.05 37.21 4.33
N SER A 243 0.94 36.77 5.23
CA SER A 243 0.63 35.87 6.33
C SER A 243 -0.28 36.46 7.42
N GLU A 244 -0.49 37.78 7.46
CA GLU A 244 -1.35 38.44 8.47
C GLU A 244 -2.82 38.52 8.02
N TYR A 245 -3.09 38.31 6.73
CA TYR A 245 -4.44 38.35 6.19
C TYR A 245 -5.19 37.05 6.47
N ILE A 246 -6.21 37.15 7.32
CA ILE A 246 -7.09 36.04 7.69
C ILE A 246 -8.46 36.25 7.06
N TYR A 247 -8.92 35.25 6.31
CA TYR A 247 -10.17 35.29 5.57
C TYR A 247 -11.18 34.30 6.14
N THR A 248 -12.40 34.80 6.38
CA THR A 248 -13.55 34.00 6.79
C THR A 248 -14.71 34.31 5.86
N ALA A 249 -15.13 33.33 5.07
CA ALA A 249 -16.27 33.46 4.18
C ALA A 249 -16.80 32.10 3.75
N TYR A 250 -18.09 32.06 3.49
CA TYR A 250 -18.79 30.92 2.89
C TYR A 250 -19.58 31.39 1.67
N PHE A 251 -19.34 30.78 0.51
CA PHE A 251 -20.05 31.13 -0.72
C PHE A 251 -19.98 30.01 -1.77
N LYS A 252 -20.96 29.95 -2.66
CA LYS A 252 -20.92 29.06 -3.83
C LYS A 252 -19.81 29.50 -4.77
N LYS A 253 -19.01 28.55 -5.28
CA LYS A 253 -17.94 28.79 -6.26
C LYS A 253 -18.51 29.50 -7.50
N PRO A 254 -18.12 30.76 -7.78
CA PRO A 254 -18.49 31.44 -9.01
C PRO A 254 -17.90 30.73 -10.24
N ASN A 255 -18.52 30.86 -11.42
CA ASN A 255 -17.97 30.26 -12.64
C ASN A 255 -16.66 30.90 -13.09
N SER A 256 -16.49 32.20 -12.84
CA SER A 256 -15.28 32.97 -13.19
C SER A 256 -14.39 33.17 -11.97
N ILE A 257 -13.07 33.02 -12.19
CA ILE A 257 -12.06 33.34 -11.20
C ILE A 257 -12.07 34.83 -10.85
N GLU A 258 -12.29 35.71 -11.83
CA GLU A 258 -12.36 37.16 -11.63
C GLU A 258 -13.44 37.56 -10.63
N ASN A 259 -14.63 36.94 -10.71
CA ASN A 259 -15.70 37.19 -9.74
C ASN A 259 -15.29 36.76 -8.32
N THR A 260 -14.56 35.65 -8.21
CA THR A 260 -14.07 35.14 -6.93
C THR A 260 -12.96 36.02 -6.35
N LEU A 261 -12.01 36.43 -7.19
CA LEU A 261 -10.95 37.38 -6.82
C LEU A 261 -11.54 38.72 -6.41
N ASN A 262 -12.57 39.22 -7.10
CA ASN A 262 -13.25 40.45 -6.75
C ASN A 262 -13.88 40.38 -5.34
N LEU A 263 -14.53 39.25 -5.00
CA LEU A 263 -15.12 39.05 -3.68
C LEU A 263 -14.06 39.07 -2.57
N ILE A 264 -12.97 38.34 -2.77
CA ILE A 264 -11.91 38.17 -1.76
C ILE A 264 -11.07 39.46 -1.64
N CYS A 265 -10.61 40.01 -2.75
CA CYS A 265 -9.72 41.17 -2.76
C CYS A 265 -10.40 42.43 -2.21
N LYS A 266 -11.71 42.62 -2.47
CA LYS A 266 -12.49 43.72 -1.90
C LYS A 266 -12.48 43.72 -0.37
N THR A 267 -12.48 42.55 0.26
CA THR A 267 -12.47 42.41 1.73
C THR A 267 -11.21 43.02 2.36
N PHE A 268 -10.09 43.00 1.64
CA PHE A 268 -8.79 43.44 2.14
C PHE A 268 -8.26 44.71 1.46
N ASN A 269 -9.11 45.42 0.70
CA ASN A 269 -8.70 46.56 -0.14
C ASN A 269 -7.50 46.23 -1.05
N LEU A 270 -7.52 45.03 -1.62
CA LEU A 270 -6.54 44.55 -2.60
C LEU A 270 -7.09 44.71 -4.01
N ASN A 271 -6.17 44.85 -4.96
CA ASN A 271 -6.46 44.81 -6.39
C ASN A 271 -5.85 43.57 -7.02
N PHE A 272 -6.39 43.20 -8.19
CA PHE A 272 -5.79 42.16 -9.03
C PHE A 272 -5.73 42.59 -10.49
N ILE A 273 -4.71 42.13 -11.20
CA ILE A 273 -4.59 42.25 -12.65
C ILE A 273 -4.35 40.87 -13.26
N LYS A 274 -4.90 40.66 -14.45
CA LYS A 274 -4.58 39.51 -15.28
C LYS A 274 -3.30 39.82 -16.06
N ILE A 275 -2.21 39.09 -15.78
CA ILE A 275 -0.93 39.26 -16.47
C ILE A 275 -0.99 38.56 -17.83
N LYS A 276 -1.52 37.33 -17.84
CA LYS A 276 -1.75 36.52 -19.04
C LYS A 276 -2.86 35.51 -18.78
N GLU A 277 -3.13 34.63 -19.74
CA GLU A 277 -4.10 33.55 -19.56
C GLU A 277 -3.76 32.71 -18.33
N ASN A 278 -4.76 32.50 -17.46
CA ASN A 278 -4.65 31.76 -16.21
C ASN A 278 -3.56 32.28 -15.24
N GLN A 279 -3.09 33.53 -15.38
CA GLN A 279 -2.13 34.13 -14.45
C GLN A 279 -2.60 35.49 -13.96
N TYR A 280 -2.68 35.61 -12.64
CA TYR A 280 -3.13 36.82 -11.95
C TYR A 280 -2.08 37.29 -10.96
N LYS A 281 -2.00 38.61 -10.77
CA LYS A 281 -1.19 39.24 -9.72
C LYS A 281 -2.09 40.03 -8.80
N ILE A 282 -1.92 39.81 -7.50
CA ILE A 282 -2.62 40.51 -6.42
C ILE A 282 -1.65 41.51 -5.79
N TYR A 283 -2.10 42.75 -5.58
CA TYR A 283 -1.29 43.85 -5.04
C TYR A 283 -2.17 44.81 -4.23
N HIS A 284 -1.57 45.66 -3.40
CA HIS A 284 -2.30 46.71 -2.70
C HIS A 284 -2.82 47.77 -3.66
N LYS A 285 -3.94 48.38 -3.30
CA LYS A 285 -4.43 49.58 -3.99
C LYS A 285 -3.45 50.74 -3.90
#